data_AF-W0Z9L1-F1
#
_entry.id   AF-W0Z9L1-F1
#
_cell.length_a   1.000
_cell.length_b   1.000
_cell.length_c   1.000
_cell.angle_alpha   90.00
_cell.angle_beta   90.00
_cell.angle_gamma   90.00
#
_symmetry.space_group_name_H-M   'P 1'
#
loop_
_entity.id
_entity.type
_entity.pdbx_description
1 polymer ?
#
loop_
_entity_poly.entity_id
_entity_poly.type
_entity_poly.pdbx_seq_one_letter_code
_entity_poly.pdbx_strand_id
1 'polypeptide(L)'
;MNDYEDPIDLDDAIAADLTELEPDIRYAGSAPIGGHVVDWRTLTDRDARTEWQALRAWVEWFTVRYRISESVVPPCWYQHGHLVEELSALHAAHTAAFDRSDTGFGPIGFHERLSLAIPRLSRAYFGGCARGHDPAKPRSWNTNEQEWDAWTCQAHAH
;
A
#
# COMPACT_ATOMS: atom_id res chain seq x y z
N MET A 1 -66.73 -17.13 2.30
CA MET A 1 -65.72 -17.04 1.24
C MET A 1 -64.58 -16.25 1.85
N ASN A 2 -63.56 -16.93 2.36
CA ASN A 2 -62.44 -16.29 3.04
C ASN A 2 -61.23 -16.46 2.12
N ASP A 3 -60.95 -15.44 1.32
CA ASP A 3 -59.75 -15.36 0.49
C ASP A 3 -58.58 -15.04 1.43
N TYR A 4 -57.93 -16.10 1.92
CA TYR A 4 -56.60 -16.00 2.52
C TYR A 4 -55.63 -16.20 1.36
N GLU A 5 -55.00 -15.12 0.91
CA GLU A 5 -53.84 -15.23 0.03
C GLU A 5 -52.76 -16.05 0.75
N ASP A 6 -52.24 -17.05 0.05
CA ASP A 6 -51.22 -17.97 0.55
C ASP A 6 -49.99 -17.15 0.99
N PRO A 7 -49.40 -17.41 2.18
CA PRO A 7 -48.21 -16.70 2.61
C PRO A 7 -47.11 -16.93 1.58
N ILE A 8 -46.50 -15.84 1.11
CA ILE A 8 -45.33 -15.91 0.22
C ILE A 8 -44.30 -16.79 0.91
N ASP A 9 -43.93 -17.89 0.25
CA ASP A 9 -42.86 -18.76 0.72
C ASP A 9 -41.56 -17.95 0.67
N LEU A 10 -41.11 -17.55 1.86
CA LEU A 10 -39.98 -16.66 2.03
C LEU A 10 -38.69 -17.31 1.49
N ASP A 11 -38.60 -18.63 1.52
CA ASP A 11 -37.45 -19.36 1.01
C ASP A 11 -37.40 -19.30 -0.52
N ASP A 12 -38.55 -19.39 -1.20
CA ASP A 12 -38.66 -19.23 -2.66
C ASP A 12 -38.38 -17.79 -3.10
N ALA A 13 -38.85 -16.81 -2.32
CA ALA A 13 -38.57 -15.39 -2.59
C ALA A 13 -37.08 -15.05 -2.45
N ILE A 14 -36.41 -15.59 -1.42
CA ILE A 14 -34.97 -15.42 -1.21
C ILE A 14 -34.17 -16.14 -2.31
N ALA A 15 -34.61 -17.34 -2.72
CA ALA A 15 -33.97 -18.09 -3.80
C ALA A 15 -34.08 -17.36 -5.17
N ALA A 16 -35.22 -16.72 -5.43
CA ALA A 16 -35.42 -15.88 -6.61
C ALA A 16 -34.51 -14.63 -6.58
N ASP A 17 -34.40 -13.95 -5.44
CA ASP A 17 -33.56 -12.75 -5.28
C ASP A 17 -32.05 -13.08 -5.42
N LEU A 18 -31.61 -14.24 -4.91
CA LEU A 18 -30.22 -14.71 -5.04
C LEU A 18 -29.85 -15.20 -6.44
N THR A 19 -30.85 -15.49 -7.29
CA THR A 19 -30.64 -15.86 -8.69
C THR A 19 -30.60 -14.66 -9.63
N GLU A 20 -31.18 -13.52 -9.23
CA GLU A 20 -31.06 -12.23 -9.94
C GLU A 20 -29.78 -11.44 -9.61
N LEU A 21 -29.01 -11.84 -8.59
CA LEU A 21 -27.67 -11.29 -8.38
C LEU A 21 -26.79 -11.62 -9.58
N GLU A 22 -26.44 -10.58 -10.35
CA GLU A 22 -25.58 -10.70 -11.53
C GLU A 22 -24.34 -11.55 -11.22
N PRO A 23 -23.98 -12.52 -12.08
CA PRO A 23 -22.86 -13.43 -11.86
C PRO A 23 -21.51 -12.70 -11.74
N ASP A 24 -21.44 -11.43 -12.16
CA ASP A 24 -20.26 -10.57 -12.04
C ASP A 24 -19.93 -10.17 -10.59
N ILE A 25 -20.83 -10.32 -9.62
CA ILE A 25 -20.49 -10.08 -8.20
C ILE A 25 -19.61 -11.21 -7.65
N ARG A 26 -19.80 -12.45 -8.12
CA ARG A 26 -19.03 -13.62 -7.67
C ARG A 26 -17.64 -13.69 -8.34
N TYR A 27 -17.46 -12.93 -9.42
CA TYR A 27 -16.21 -12.74 -10.15
C TYR A 27 -15.68 -11.30 -10.10
N ALA A 28 -16.22 -10.46 -9.23
CA ALA A 28 -15.42 -9.44 -8.57
C ALA A 28 -14.45 -10.23 -7.69
N GLY A 29 -13.39 -10.76 -8.31
CA GLY A 29 -12.27 -11.34 -7.61
C GLY A 29 -11.85 -10.40 -6.49
N SER A 30 -11.16 -10.91 -5.48
CA SER A 30 -10.59 -10.13 -4.38
C SER A 30 -9.72 -8.96 -4.87
N ALA A 31 -10.33 -7.95 -5.47
CA ALA A 31 -9.75 -6.67 -5.77
C ALA A 31 -9.34 -6.19 -4.39
N PRO A 32 -8.03 -6.14 -4.12
CA PRO A 32 -7.55 -5.86 -2.79
C PRO A 32 -8.21 -4.56 -2.36
N ILE A 33 -8.88 -4.59 -1.21
CA ILE A 33 -9.60 -3.44 -0.66
C ILE A 33 -8.65 -2.24 -0.69
N GLY A 34 -8.97 -1.29 -1.56
CA GLY A 34 -8.48 0.09 -1.61
C GLY A 34 -6.98 0.37 -1.74
N GLY A 35 -6.07 -0.60 -1.83
CA GLY A 35 -4.62 -0.30 -1.84
C GLY A 35 -3.92 -0.62 -3.16
N HIS A 36 -3.53 0.39 -3.95
CA HIS A 36 -2.61 0.19 -5.08
C HIS A 36 -1.17 0.02 -4.56
N VAL A 37 -0.72 -1.23 -4.41
CA VAL A 37 0.63 -1.57 -3.96
C VAL A 37 1.56 -1.71 -5.16
N VAL A 38 2.70 -1.01 -5.12
CA VAL A 38 3.71 -1.03 -6.18
C VAL A 38 4.94 -1.79 -5.70
N ASP A 39 5.35 -2.83 -6.43
CA ASP A 39 6.68 -3.47 -6.28
C ASP A 39 7.66 -2.81 -7.26
N TRP A 40 8.44 -1.84 -6.77
CA TRP A 40 9.42 -1.10 -7.58
C TRP A 40 10.53 -1.98 -8.15
N ARG A 41 10.77 -3.16 -7.57
CA ARG A 41 11.80 -4.10 -8.05
C ARG A 41 11.39 -4.81 -9.34
N THR A 42 10.09 -5.00 -9.55
CA THR A 42 9.53 -5.74 -10.69
C THR A 42 8.75 -4.86 -11.66
N LEU A 43 8.71 -3.56 -11.40
CA LEU A 43 8.03 -2.56 -12.22
C LEU A 43 8.62 -2.49 -13.62
N THR A 44 7.75 -2.50 -14.64
CA THR A 44 8.15 -2.39 -16.05
C THR A 44 8.25 -0.93 -16.48
N ASP A 45 9.10 -0.63 -17.47
CA ASP A 45 9.23 0.73 -18.03
C ASP A 45 7.91 1.28 -18.58
N ARG A 46 7.04 0.39 -19.08
CA ARG A 46 5.72 0.76 -19.61
C ARG A 46 4.82 1.32 -18.51
N ASP A 47 4.82 0.66 -17.35
CA ASP A 47 3.90 0.97 -16.25
C ASP A 47 4.50 2.04 -15.32
N ALA A 48 5.83 2.19 -15.31
CA ALA A 48 6.56 3.09 -14.42
C ALA A 48 6.07 4.54 -14.45
N ARG A 49 5.72 5.07 -15.63
CA ARG A 49 5.23 6.46 -15.73
C ARG A 49 3.98 6.69 -14.91
N THR A 50 3.04 5.76 -14.97
CA THR A 50 1.76 5.85 -14.26
C THR A 50 2.00 5.81 -12.76
N GLU A 51 2.81 4.86 -12.29
CA GLU A 51 3.11 4.70 -10.86
C GLU A 51 3.84 5.91 -10.27
N TRP A 52 4.85 6.42 -10.97
CA TRP A 52 5.56 7.61 -10.53
C TRP A 52 4.64 8.84 -10.46
N GLN A 53 3.71 9.01 -11.41
CA GLN A 53 2.76 10.11 -11.41
C GLN A 53 1.77 10.01 -10.27
N ALA A 54 1.21 8.82 -10.03
CA ALA A 54 0.28 8.56 -8.93
C ALA A 54 0.95 8.84 -7.58
N LEU A 55 2.14 8.28 -7.36
CA LEU A 55 2.89 8.51 -6.12
C LEU A 55 3.25 9.98 -5.94
N ARG A 56 3.74 10.64 -6.99
CA ARG A 56 4.10 12.07 -6.94
C ARG A 56 2.91 12.93 -6.53
N ALA A 57 1.76 12.75 -7.18
CA ALA A 57 0.56 13.54 -6.88
C ALA A 57 0.15 13.37 -5.41
N TRP A 58 0.21 12.14 -4.89
CA TRP A 58 -0.09 11.87 -3.49
C TRP A 58 0.95 12.49 -2.54
N VAL A 59 2.25 12.37 -2.82
CA VAL A 59 3.32 12.94 -1.99
C VAL A 59 3.24 14.48 -1.94
N GLU A 60 2.96 15.14 -3.07
CA GLU A 60 2.77 16.59 -3.12
C GLU A 60 1.57 17.02 -2.25
N TRP A 61 0.44 16.32 -2.37
CA TRP A 61 -0.71 16.58 -1.50
C TRP A 61 -0.38 16.31 -0.01
N PHE A 62 0.24 15.17 0.28
CA PHE A 62 0.55 14.71 1.64
C PHE A 62 1.47 15.70 2.36
N THR A 63 2.55 16.12 1.70
CA THR A 63 3.52 17.06 2.27
C THR A 63 2.88 18.41 2.60
N VAL A 64 2.03 18.93 1.72
CA VAL A 64 1.29 20.18 1.97
C VAL A 64 0.23 20.00 3.06
N ARG A 65 -0.57 18.93 2.99
CA ARG A 65 -1.70 18.68 3.89
C ARG A 65 -1.26 18.48 5.34
N TYR A 66 -0.18 17.72 5.54
CA TYR A 66 0.38 17.39 6.85
C TYR A 66 1.54 18.30 7.26
N ARG A 67 1.89 19.30 6.44
CA ARG A 67 3.00 20.25 6.69
C ARG A 67 4.32 19.54 6.97
N ILE A 68 4.64 18.55 6.14
CA ILE A 68 5.87 17.77 6.26
C ILE A 68 7.06 18.65 5.84
N SER A 69 8.06 18.75 6.70
CA SER A 69 9.29 19.50 6.42
C SER A 69 10.11 18.85 5.30
N GLU A 70 10.85 19.67 4.54
CA GLU A 70 11.84 19.19 3.55
C GLU A 70 12.96 18.35 4.18
N SER A 71 13.18 18.48 5.50
CA SER A 71 14.11 17.62 6.25
C SER A 71 13.58 16.19 6.45
N VAL A 72 12.31 15.93 6.14
CA VAL A 72 11.68 14.61 6.23
C VAL A 72 11.37 14.08 4.83
N VAL A 73 10.79 14.92 3.96
CA VAL A 73 10.54 14.60 2.56
C VAL A 73 11.09 15.74 1.68
N PRO A 74 12.32 15.61 1.16
CA PRO A 74 12.94 16.65 0.34
C PRO A 74 12.37 16.67 -1.09
N PRO A 75 12.55 17.76 -1.87
CA PRO A 75 12.11 17.82 -3.27
C PRO A 75 12.67 16.71 -4.18
N CYS A 76 13.84 16.16 -3.83
CA CYS A 76 14.48 15.05 -4.53
C CYS A 76 14.09 13.66 -3.99
N TRP A 77 13.01 13.53 -3.20
CA TRP A 77 12.60 12.27 -2.55
C TRP A 77 12.55 11.07 -3.50
N TYR A 78 12.15 11.25 -4.75
CA TYR A 78 12.03 10.20 -5.77
C TYR A 78 13.37 9.57 -6.17
N GLN A 79 14.49 10.20 -5.82
CA GLN A 79 15.83 9.69 -6.04
C GLN A 79 16.38 8.92 -4.83
N HIS A 80 15.62 8.83 -3.73
CA HIS A 80 15.99 8.11 -2.52
C HIS A 80 15.14 6.85 -2.38
N GLY A 81 15.68 5.69 -2.79
CA GLY A 81 14.95 4.42 -2.81
C GLY A 81 14.24 4.09 -1.49
N HIS A 82 14.89 4.30 -0.33
CA HIS A 82 14.25 4.07 0.97
C HIS A 82 13.02 4.99 1.21
N LEU A 83 13.07 6.25 0.77
CA LEU A 83 11.90 7.13 0.82
C LEU A 83 10.81 6.68 -0.15
N VAL A 84 11.18 6.26 -1.35
CA VAL A 84 10.24 5.75 -2.36
C VAL A 84 9.45 4.57 -1.82
N GLU A 85 10.12 3.58 -1.22
CA GLU A 85 9.46 2.40 -0.63
C GLU A 85 8.49 2.80 0.50
N GLU A 86 8.96 3.61 1.46
CA GLU A 86 8.16 3.99 2.62
C GLU A 86 6.96 4.89 2.23
N LEU A 87 7.15 5.84 1.31
CA LEU A 87 6.08 6.72 0.82
C LEU A 87 5.06 5.93 -0.02
N SER A 88 5.50 4.93 -0.79
CA SER A 88 4.59 4.06 -1.55
C SER A 88 3.72 3.22 -0.61
N ALA A 89 4.31 2.67 0.44
CA ALA A 89 3.57 1.93 1.46
C ALA A 89 2.55 2.83 2.19
N LEU A 90 2.92 4.06 2.53
CA LEU A 90 2.00 5.04 3.12
C LEU A 90 0.88 5.43 2.15
N HIS A 91 1.16 5.59 0.86
CA HIS A 91 0.16 5.89 -0.16
C HIS A 91 -0.88 4.75 -0.28
N ALA A 92 -0.42 3.51 -0.35
CA ALA A 92 -1.30 2.34 -0.37
C ALA A 92 -2.14 2.24 0.92
N ALA A 93 -1.52 2.45 2.09
CA ALA A 93 -2.21 2.44 3.37
C ALA A 93 -3.25 3.57 3.48
N HIS A 94 -2.94 4.77 2.98
CA HIS A 94 -3.88 5.88 2.93
C HIS A 94 -5.09 5.53 2.04
N THR A 95 -4.85 5.00 0.85
CA THR A 95 -5.93 4.69 -0.08
C THR A 95 -6.87 3.63 0.50
N ALA A 96 -6.33 2.59 1.13
CA ALA A 96 -7.13 1.57 1.82
C ALA A 96 -7.88 2.13 3.04
N ALA A 97 -7.23 2.98 3.84
CA ALA A 97 -7.80 3.54 5.06
C ALA A 97 -8.96 4.53 4.81
N PHE A 98 -9.01 5.14 3.62
CA PHE A 98 -10.04 6.11 3.24
C PHE A 98 -11.01 5.57 2.19
N ASP A 99 -11.05 4.24 2.01
CA ASP A 99 -12.04 3.60 1.15
C ASP A 99 -13.46 3.83 1.70
N ARG A 100 -14.45 3.95 0.81
CA ARG A 100 -15.84 4.20 1.17
C ARG A 100 -16.49 3.01 1.89
N SER A 101 -15.93 1.81 1.74
CA SER A 101 -16.39 0.63 2.46
C SER A 101 -15.86 0.54 3.90
N ASP A 102 -14.97 1.44 4.33
CA ASP A 102 -14.43 1.42 5.69
C ASP A 102 -15.53 1.74 6.73
N THR A 103 -15.45 1.06 7.89
CA THR A 103 -16.43 1.19 8.98
C THR A 103 -16.19 2.42 9.87
N GLY A 104 -15.21 3.27 9.53
CA GLY A 104 -14.85 4.50 10.22
C GLY A 104 -13.52 4.43 11.01
N PHE A 105 -12.89 3.25 11.09
CA PHE A 105 -11.66 3.04 11.85
C PHE A 105 -10.38 3.14 10.99
N GLY A 106 -10.49 2.95 9.68
CA GLY A 106 -9.37 3.06 8.74
C GLY A 106 -8.64 4.41 8.87
N PRO A 107 -9.34 5.55 8.83
CA PRO A 107 -8.68 6.86 8.88
C PRO A 107 -7.87 7.09 10.15
N ILE A 108 -8.38 6.73 11.33
CA ILE A 108 -7.62 6.87 12.58
C ILE A 108 -6.44 5.91 12.61
N GLY A 109 -6.62 4.67 12.15
CA GLY A 109 -5.54 3.67 12.05
C GLY A 109 -4.42 4.07 11.07
N PHE A 110 -4.74 4.83 10.02
CA PHE A 110 -3.72 5.43 9.15
C PHE A 110 -2.86 6.45 9.91
N HIS A 111 -3.47 7.33 10.70
CA HIS A 111 -2.72 8.37 11.44
C HIS A 111 -1.82 7.79 12.53
N GLU A 112 -2.23 6.68 13.16
CA GLU A 112 -1.39 5.93 14.10
C GLU A 112 -0.14 5.37 13.39
N ARG A 113 -0.31 4.77 12.21
CA ARG A 113 0.79 4.25 11.39
C ARG A 113 1.68 5.36 10.86
N LEU A 114 1.09 6.48 10.42
CA LEU A 114 1.80 7.67 9.97
C LEU A 114 2.72 8.20 11.08
N SER A 115 2.23 8.29 12.31
CA SER A 115 3.03 8.75 13.46
C SER A 115 4.27 7.88 13.68
N LEU A 116 4.17 6.57 13.43
CA LEU A 116 5.30 5.65 13.49
C LEU A 116 6.24 5.76 12.28
N ALA A 117 5.72 6.18 11.12
CA ALA A 117 6.48 6.30 9.88
C ALA A 117 7.31 7.59 9.80
N ILE A 118 6.84 8.71 10.36
CA ILE A 118 7.55 10.00 10.30
C ILE A 118 9.01 9.89 10.81
N PRO A 119 9.32 9.24 11.95
CA PRO A 119 10.70 9.06 12.38
C PRO A 119 11.55 8.20 11.42
N ARG A 120 10.94 7.24 10.70
CA ARG A 120 11.64 6.42 9.69
C ARG A 120 11.96 7.25 8.44
N LEU A 121 11.01 8.04 7.95
CA LEU A 121 11.22 8.98 6.84
C LEU A 121 12.35 9.96 7.17
N SER A 122 12.35 10.52 8.39
CA SER A 122 13.42 11.42 8.82
C SER A 122 14.79 10.75 8.91
N ARG A 123 14.86 9.45 9.25
CA ARG A 123 16.13 8.69 9.27
C ARG A 123 16.56 8.23 7.87
N ALA A 124 15.61 8.05 6.96
CA ALA A 124 15.88 7.72 5.57
C ALA A 124 16.66 8.83 4.86
N TYR A 125 16.50 10.07 5.32
CA TYR A 125 17.11 11.25 4.74
C TYR A 125 17.85 12.09 5.79
N PHE A 126 19.18 12.04 5.78
CA PHE A 126 20.03 12.77 6.74
C PHE A 126 20.29 14.24 6.37
N GLY A 127 19.48 14.85 5.49
CA GLY A 127 19.62 16.28 5.14
C GLY A 127 20.74 16.61 4.14
N GLY A 128 21.31 15.60 3.46
CA GLY A 128 22.46 15.78 2.58
C GLY A 128 22.21 16.53 1.26
N CYS A 129 20.95 16.72 0.84
CA CYS A 129 20.64 17.20 -0.51
C CYS A 129 20.34 18.71 -0.61
N ALA A 130 20.67 19.50 0.41
CA ALA A 130 20.41 20.95 0.45
C ALA A 130 21.17 21.77 -0.62
N ARG A 131 22.22 21.21 -1.25
CA ARG A 131 23.04 21.89 -2.27
C ARG A 131 23.04 21.17 -3.63
N GLY A 132 22.11 20.25 -3.84
CA GLY A 132 22.08 19.35 -4.98
C GLY A 132 21.90 17.90 -4.53
N HIS A 133 21.29 17.08 -5.39
CA HIS A 133 21.10 15.67 -5.09
C HIS A 133 22.44 14.94 -5.06
N ASP A 134 22.70 14.24 -3.95
CA ASP A 134 23.82 13.32 -3.80
C ASP A 134 23.27 11.89 -3.89
N PRO A 135 23.47 11.18 -5.01
CA PRO A 135 22.92 9.85 -5.17
C PRO A 135 23.58 8.90 -4.17
N ALA A 136 22.76 8.32 -3.30
CA ALA A 136 23.23 7.30 -2.37
C ALA A 136 23.84 6.14 -3.18
N LYS A 137 25.15 5.92 -3.01
CA LYS A 137 25.84 4.79 -3.64
C LYS A 137 25.26 3.48 -3.08
N PRO A 138 24.60 2.63 -3.89
CA PRO A 138 24.09 1.36 -3.40
C PRO A 138 25.22 0.53 -2.81
N ARG A 139 24.97 -0.13 -1.67
CA ARG A 139 25.91 -1.14 -1.19
C ARG A 139 25.94 -2.29 -2.18
N SER A 140 27.11 -2.78 -2.52
CA SER A 140 27.23 -4.11 -3.11
C SER A 140 26.95 -5.16 -2.04
N TRP A 141 26.18 -6.19 -2.38
CA TRP A 141 25.97 -7.36 -1.54
C TRP A 141 26.64 -8.57 -2.20
N ASN A 142 27.45 -9.31 -1.43
CA ASN A 142 28.04 -10.57 -1.88
C ASN A 142 28.04 -11.55 -0.70
N THR A 143 27.19 -12.57 -0.76
CA THR A 143 27.20 -13.68 0.21
C THR A 143 28.21 -14.71 -0.28
N ASN A 144 29.05 -15.24 0.61
CA ASN A 144 29.86 -16.40 0.27
C ASN A 144 28.96 -17.64 0.22
N GLU A 145 28.69 -18.16 -0.97
CA GLU A 145 27.76 -19.27 -1.19
C GLU A 145 28.21 -20.55 -0.46
N GLN A 146 29.53 -20.81 -0.40
CA GLN A 146 30.05 -22.02 0.28
C GLN A 146 29.84 -21.95 1.79
N GLU A 147 30.04 -20.77 2.39
CA GLU A 147 29.77 -20.56 3.82
C GLU A 147 28.27 -20.59 4.09
N TRP A 148 27.46 -20.03 3.20
CA TRP A 148 26.00 -20.07 3.29
C TRP A 148 25.46 -21.49 3.25
N ASP A 149 25.93 -22.32 2.31
CA ASP A 149 25.55 -23.73 2.19
C ASP A 149 25.98 -24.54 3.41
N ALA A 150 27.20 -24.32 3.90
CA ALA A 150 27.70 -24.98 5.10
C ALA A 150 26.90 -24.59 6.35
N TRP A 151 26.52 -23.31 6.46
CA TRP A 151 25.71 -22.79 7.56
C TRP A 151 24.30 -23.36 7.55
N THR A 152 23.63 -23.37 6.39
CA THR A 152 22.23 -23.83 6.26
C THR A 152 22.06 -25.34 6.46
N CYS A 153 23.15 -26.13 6.39
CA CYS A 153 23.16 -27.56 6.71
C CYS A 153 23.15 -27.88 8.23
N GLN A 154 23.24 -26.90 9.12
CA GLN A 154 23.24 -27.10 10.57
C GLN A 154 21.95 -26.56 11.20
N ALA A 155 21.43 -27.25 12.22
CA ALA A 155 20.11 -26.95 12.77
C ALA A 155 20.06 -25.69 13.66
N HIS A 156 21.20 -25.15 14.11
CA HIS A 156 21.37 -23.94 14.95
C HIS A 156 20.43 -23.80 16.17
N ALA A 157 19.73 -24.87 16.55
CA ALA A 157 18.81 -24.90 17.67
C ALA A 157 19.61 -25.20 18.96
N HIS A 158 19.37 -24.38 19.99
CA HIS A 158 19.84 -24.60 21.37
C HIS A 158 18.69 -25.09 22.25
#